data_AF-A0A4R6FQ27-F1
#
_entry.id   AF-A0A4R6FQ27-F1
#
_cell.length_a   1.000
_cell.length_b   1.000
_cell.length_c   1.000
_cell.angle_alpha   90.00
_cell.angle_beta   90.00
_cell.angle_gamma   90.00
#
_symmetry.space_group_name_H-M   'P 1'
#
loop_
_entity.id
_entity.type
_entity.pdbx_description
1 polymer ?
#
loop_
_entity_poly.entity_id
_entity_poly.type
_entity_poly.pdbx_seq_one_letter_code
_entity_poly.pdbx_strand_id
1 'polypeptide(L)'
;MIQGKALIVVLIALVIGFGAGFALRPIVIAPNAPIAITAPQLPQVTAEPRGKPYFAARLEEARQVVADCTHGSVRGDECSNAEQAVVEAEGRDRFKRFLGN
;
A
#
# COMPACT_ATOMS: atom_id res chain seq x y z
N MET A 1 18.11 39.15 -12.93
CA MET A 1 16.98 39.17 -11.97
C MET A 1 15.79 38.27 -12.35
N ILE A 2 15.72 37.73 -13.58
CA ILE A 2 14.53 36.99 -14.09
C ILE A 2 14.62 35.47 -13.80
N GLN A 3 15.84 34.92 -13.69
CA GLN A 3 16.08 33.48 -13.55
C GLN A 3 15.62 32.89 -12.20
N GLY A 4 15.85 33.59 -11.08
CA GLY A 4 15.38 33.13 -9.76
C GLY A 4 13.86 33.12 -9.65
N LYS A 5 13.19 34.08 -10.30
CA LYS A 5 11.73 34.21 -10.29
C LYS A 5 11.07 33.12 -11.14
N ALA A 6 11.69 32.75 -12.27
CA ALA A 6 11.27 31.60 -13.07
C ALA A 6 11.42 30.27 -12.30
N LEU A 7 12.54 30.06 -11.59
CA LEU A 7 12.75 28.85 -10.78
C LEU A 7 11.72 28.73 -9.64
N ILE A 8 11.37 29.83 -8.98
CA ILE A 8 10.35 29.83 -7.93
C ILE A 8 8.98 29.45 -8.50
N VAL A 9 8.62 29.98 -9.67
CA VAL A 9 7.34 29.64 -10.34
C VAL A 9 7.30 28.16 -10.72
N VAL A 10 8.40 27.59 -11.23
CA VAL A 10 8.49 26.16 -11.56
C VAL A 10 8.33 25.29 -10.31
N LEU A 11 8.98 25.65 -9.20
CA LEU A 11 8.86 24.91 -7.95
C LEU A 11 7.44 24.95 -7.37
N ILE A 12 6.79 26.12 -7.40
CA ILE A 12 5.41 26.26 -6.95
C ILE A 12 4.48 25.40 -7.81
N ALA A 13 4.64 25.45 -9.14
CA ALA A 13 3.85 24.62 -10.06
C ALA A 13 4.05 23.12 -9.82
N LEU A 14 5.29 22.69 -9.54
CA LEU A 14 5.61 21.29 -9.22
C LEU A 14 4.91 20.82 -7.93
N VAL A 15 4.97 21.62 -6.86
CA VAL A 15 4.37 21.28 -5.56
C VAL A 15 2.86 21.21 -5.67
N ILE A 16 2.23 22.18 -6.35
CA ILE A 16 0.77 22.19 -6.55
C ILE A 16 0.36 21.02 -7.45
N GLY A 17 1.06 20.77 -8.56
CA GLY A 17 0.76 19.66 -9.45
C GLY A 17 0.93 18.29 -8.79
N PHE A 18 1.99 18.11 -8.02
CA PHE A 18 2.24 16.87 -7.29
C PHE A 18 1.25 16.68 -6.14
N GLY A 19 0.98 17.74 -5.35
CA GLY A 19 0.02 17.70 -4.25
C GLY A 19 -1.41 17.48 -4.71
N ALA A 20 -1.84 18.19 -5.76
CA ALA A 20 -3.15 17.98 -6.38
C ALA A 20 -3.23 16.60 -7.04
N GLY A 21 -2.19 16.16 -7.74
CA GLY A 21 -2.13 14.82 -8.32
C GLY A 21 -2.19 13.72 -7.27
N PHE A 22 -1.56 13.90 -6.10
CA PHE A 22 -1.62 12.98 -4.97
C PHE A 22 -3.00 12.98 -4.29
N ALA A 23 -3.61 14.15 -4.10
CA ALA A 23 -4.95 14.28 -3.51
C ALA A 23 -6.06 13.80 -4.46
N LEU A 24 -5.89 13.99 -5.77
CA LEU A 24 -6.80 13.54 -6.83
C LEU A 24 -6.47 12.12 -7.32
N ARG A 25 -5.41 11.47 -6.81
CA ARG A 25 -5.27 10.03 -7.05
C ARG A 25 -6.54 9.39 -6.49
N PRO A 26 -7.35 8.72 -7.32
CA PRO A 26 -8.42 7.93 -6.81
C PRO A 26 -7.78 6.91 -5.87
N ILE A 27 -8.27 6.87 -4.63
CA ILE A 27 -8.22 5.65 -3.84
C ILE A 27 -8.91 4.60 -4.72
N VAL A 28 -8.14 3.86 -5.52
CA VAL A 28 -8.63 2.66 -6.21
C VAL A 28 -8.73 1.55 -5.16
N ILE A 29 -9.52 1.79 -4.12
CA ILE A 29 -10.29 0.75 -3.47
C ILE A 29 -11.58 0.78 -4.27
N ALA A 30 -11.77 -0.20 -5.14
CA ALA A 30 -13.04 -0.37 -5.82
C ALA A 30 -14.15 -0.38 -4.77
N PRO A 31 -15.13 0.55 -4.81
CA PRO A 31 -16.34 0.39 -4.04
C PRO A 31 -17.14 -0.66 -4.78
N ASN A 32 -16.87 -1.93 -4.51
CA ASN A 32 -17.79 -2.99 -4.90
C ASN A 32 -19.00 -2.82 -3.98
N ALA A 33 -19.91 -1.93 -4.37
CA ALA A 33 -21.26 -1.91 -3.83
C ALA A 33 -21.80 -3.34 -3.95
N PRO A 34 -22.19 -4.00 -2.84
CA PRO A 34 -22.66 -5.37 -2.93
C PRO A 34 -24.02 -5.36 -3.64
N ILE A 35 -24.04 -5.83 -4.89
CA ILE A 35 -25.25 -6.38 -5.46
C ILE A 35 -25.51 -7.64 -4.63
N ALA A 36 -26.57 -7.59 -3.83
CA ALA A 36 -27.00 -8.68 -2.97
C ALA A 36 -27.28 -9.93 -3.83
N ILE A 37 -26.40 -10.92 -3.74
CA ILE A 37 -26.70 -12.29 -4.12
C ILE A 37 -26.58 -13.10 -2.83
N THR A 38 -27.72 -13.41 -2.23
CA THR A 38 -27.83 -14.25 -1.04
C THR A 38 -27.42 -15.67 -1.39
N ALA A 39 -26.14 -15.98 -1.19
CA ALA A 39 -25.67 -17.36 -0.97
C ALA A 39 -25.45 -17.54 0.55
N PRO A 40 -25.70 -18.73 1.12
CA PRO A 40 -25.39 -18.98 2.52
C PRO A 40 -23.87 -18.86 2.69
N GLN A 41 -23.42 -17.79 3.35
CA GLN A 41 -22.04 -17.64 3.75
C GLN A 41 -21.76 -18.71 4.82
N LEU A 42 -20.96 -19.73 4.47
CA LEU A 42 -20.33 -20.56 5.49
C LEU A 42 -19.55 -19.64 6.43
N PRO A 43 -19.55 -19.89 7.76
CA PRO A 43 -18.70 -19.15 8.68
C PRO A 43 -17.26 -19.36 8.25
N GLN A 44 -16.70 -18.39 7.53
CA GLN A 44 -15.26 -18.30 7.40
C GLN A 44 -14.80 -17.98 8.81
N VAL A 45 -14.08 -18.91 9.43
CA VAL A 45 -13.35 -18.66 10.67
C VAL A 45 -12.37 -17.56 10.33
N THR A 46 -12.79 -16.30 10.49
CA THR A 46 -11.93 -15.14 10.37
C THR A 46 -11.01 -15.22 11.57
N ALA A 47 -9.88 -15.91 11.39
CA ALA A 47 -8.74 -15.75 12.29
C ALA A 47 -8.50 -14.24 12.42
N GLU A 48 -8.36 -13.77 13.66
CA GLU A 48 -8.12 -12.36 13.92
C GLU A 48 -6.97 -11.86 13.04
N PRO A 49 -7.13 -10.73 12.33
CA PRO A 49 -6.19 -10.32 11.31
C PRO A 49 -4.81 -10.17 11.95
N ARG A 50 -3.86 -10.96 11.44
CA ARG A 50 -2.50 -10.97 11.98
C ARG A 50 -1.90 -9.57 11.84
N GLY A 51 -1.34 -9.08 12.94
CA GLY A 51 -0.76 -7.74 12.97
C GLY A 51 0.53 -7.64 12.16
N LYS A 52 0.87 -6.43 11.73
CA LYS A 52 2.17 -6.09 11.13
C LYS A 52 3.40 -6.71 11.85
N PRO A 53 3.53 -6.72 13.19
CA PRO A 53 4.70 -7.30 13.85
C PRO A 53 4.88 -8.81 13.59
N TYR A 54 3.79 -9.54 13.34
CA TYR A 54 3.85 -10.95 12.96
C TYR A 54 4.52 -11.13 11.59
N PHE A 55 4.07 -10.35 10.60
CA PHE A 55 4.60 -10.40 9.24
C PHE A 55 6.03 -9.84 9.14
N ALA A 56 6.39 -8.87 9.98
CA ALA A 56 7.77 -8.38 10.07
C ALA A 56 8.76 -9.47 10.51
N ALA A 57 8.31 -10.42 11.33
CA ALA A 57 9.10 -11.60 11.72
C ALA A 57 9.00 -12.76 10.70
N ARG A 58 8.07 -12.68 9.74
CA ARG A 58 7.72 -13.74 8.77
C ARG A 58 7.55 -13.15 7.36
N LEU A 59 8.63 -12.63 6.79
CA LEU A 59 8.57 -11.90 5.52
C LEU A 59 8.21 -12.78 4.32
N GLU A 60 8.67 -14.03 4.29
CA GLU A 60 8.34 -14.99 3.23
C GLU A 60 6.83 -15.28 3.22
N GLU A 61 6.26 -15.43 4.41
CA GLU A 61 4.82 -15.64 4.61
C GLU A 61 4.02 -14.38 4.27
N ALA A 62 4.53 -13.20 4.62
CA ALA A 62 3.94 -11.92 4.24
C ALA A 62 3.86 -11.75 2.71
N ARG A 63 4.89 -12.17 1.97
CA ARG A 63 4.87 -12.15 0.49
C ARG A 63 3.82 -13.09 -0.11
N GLN A 64 3.64 -14.27 0.49
CA GLN A 64 2.59 -15.20 0.06
C GLN A 64 1.20 -14.60 0.32
N VAL A 65 0.97 -14.04 1.50
CA VAL A 65 -0.29 -13.37 1.84
C VAL A 65 -0.55 -12.19 0.91
N VAL A 66 0.45 -11.37 0.57
CA VAL A 66 0.27 -10.28 -0.40
C VAL A 66 -0.11 -10.82 -1.79
N ALA A 67 0.47 -11.93 -2.24
CA ALA A 67 0.07 -12.57 -3.50
C ALA A 67 -1.39 -13.06 -3.42
N ASP A 68 -1.78 -13.69 -2.32
CA ASP A 68 -3.15 -14.13 -2.06
C ASP A 68 -4.14 -12.93 -2.02
N CYS A 69 -3.71 -11.78 -1.49
CA CYS A 69 -4.47 -10.54 -1.52
C CYS A 69 -4.72 -10.04 -2.96
N THR A 70 -3.78 -10.24 -3.90
CA THR A 70 -4.00 -9.89 -5.32
C THR A 70 -5.00 -10.81 -6.00
N HIS A 71 -5.10 -12.08 -5.56
CA HIS A 71 -6.10 -13.04 -6.03
C HIS A 71 -7.46 -12.88 -5.35
N GLY A 72 -7.56 -12.01 -4.33
CA GLY A 72 -8.80 -11.72 -3.60
C GLY A 72 -9.19 -12.80 -2.57
N SER A 73 -8.29 -13.73 -2.25
CA SER A 73 -8.52 -14.80 -1.27
C SER A 73 -8.36 -14.33 0.18
N VAL A 74 -7.61 -13.26 0.41
CA VAL A 74 -7.48 -12.56 1.71
C VAL A 74 -7.85 -11.09 1.48
N ARG A 75 -8.65 -10.49 2.38
CA ARG A 75 -9.08 -9.08 2.27
C ARG A 75 -9.11 -8.42 3.64
N GLY A 76 -8.92 -7.09 3.67
CA GLY A 76 -8.98 -6.29 4.89
C GLY A 76 -7.61 -6.05 5.54
N ASP A 77 -7.60 -5.89 6.86
CA ASP A 77 -6.43 -5.41 7.61
C ASP A 77 -5.22 -6.36 7.51
N GLU A 78 -5.44 -7.66 7.30
CA GLU A 78 -4.38 -8.63 7.13
C GLU A 78 -3.53 -8.37 5.87
N CYS A 79 -4.17 -7.99 4.75
CA CYS A 79 -3.47 -7.61 3.52
C CYS A 79 -2.66 -6.34 3.71
N SER A 80 -3.26 -5.33 4.35
CA SER A 80 -2.59 -4.06 4.65
C SER A 80 -1.38 -4.26 5.56
N ASN A 81 -1.53 -5.10 6.59
CA ASN A 81 -0.46 -5.40 7.55
C ASN A 81 0.69 -6.19 6.90
N ALA A 82 0.38 -7.17 6.04
CA ALA A 82 1.37 -7.95 5.30
C ALA A 82 2.12 -7.08 4.27
N GLU A 83 1.40 -6.26 3.50
CA GLU A 83 1.98 -5.37 2.50
C GLU A 83 2.92 -4.35 3.15
N GLN A 84 2.50 -3.70 4.23
CA GLN A 84 3.34 -2.76 4.96
C GLN A 84 4.63 -3.40 5.48
N ALA A 85 4.57 -4.64 5.97
CA ALA A 85 5.74 -5.37 6.44
C ALA A 85 6.73 -5.67 5.30
N VAL A 86 6.22 -6.10 4.13
CA VAL A 86 7.06 -6.39 2.95
C VAL A 86 7.70 -5.11 2.41
N VAL A 87 6.93 -4.03 2.25
CA VAL A 87 7.42 -2.75 1.73
C VAL A 87 8.48 -2.15 2.64
N GLU A 88 8.29 -2.20 3.96
CA GLU A 88 9.28 -1.71 4.92
C GLU A 88 10.57 -2.53 4.88
N ALA A 89 10.48 -3.86 4.81
CA ALA A 89 11.64 -4.73 4.72
C ALA A 89 12.41 -4.51 3.41
N GLU A 90 11.72 -4.50 2.27
CA GLU A 90 12.34 -4.22 0.97
C GLU A 90 12.93 -2.81 0.89
N GLY A 91 12.21 -1.82 1.43
CA GLY A 91 12.67 -0.44 1.51
C GLY A 91 13.96 -0.33 2.31
N ARG A 92 14.03 -1.00 3.48
CA ARG A 92 15.23 -1.07 4.32
C ARG A 92 16.37 -1.79 3.61
N ASP A 93 16.11 -2.89 2.92
CA ASP A 93 17.15 -3.64 2.21
C ASP A 93 17.67 -2.89 0.98
N ARG A 94 16.80 -2.19 0.23
CA ARG A 94 17.22 -1.28 -0.84
C ARG A 94 18.02 -0.12 -0.28
N PHE A 95 17.58 0.46 0.83
CA PHE A 95 18.28 1.56 1.49
C PHE A 95 19.68 1.15 1.97
N LYS A 96 19.85 -0.05 2.55
CA LYS A 96 21.17 -0.59 2.90
C LYS A 96 22.07 -0.76 1.67
N ARG A 97 21.53 -1.30 0.57
CA ARG A 97 22.27 -1.39 -0.71
C ARG A 97 22.67 -0.01 -1.23
N PHE A 98 21.80 1.00 -1.12
CA PHE A 98 22.13 2.38 -1.47
C PHE A 98 23.23 2.98 -0.59
N LEU A 99 23.27 2.62 0.70
CA LEU A 99 24.31 3.04 1.64
C LEU A 99 25.61 2.23 1.56
N GLY A 100 25.68 1.21 0.68
CA GLY A 100 26.91 0.47 0.39
C GLY A 100 27.39 -0.47 1.50
N ASN A 101 26.49 -0.96 2.35
CA ASN A 101 26.82 -1.84 3.48
C ASN A 101 26.12 -3.20 3.39
#